data_AF-A0A6A5DYX3-F1
#
_entry.id   AF-A0A6A5DYX3-F1
#
_cell.length_a   1.000
_cell.length_b   1.000
_cell.length_c   1.000
_cell.angle_alpha   90.00
_cell.angle_beta   90.00
_cell.angle_gamma   90.00
#
_symmetry.space_group_name_H-M   'P 1'
#
loop_
_entity.id
_entity.type
_entity.pdbx_description
1 polymer ?
#
loop_
_entity_poly.entity_id
_entity_poly.type
_entity_poly.pdbx_seq_one_letter_code
_entity_poly.pdbx_strand_id
1 'polypeptide(L)'
;MHRHFGLAFVTMSATSTHGKWEAANTAIWEKGLGSSRSRESHKALVDIVFNKRWLKDVHKYLRFRSTADLESFQNHVLMYASKRFAFTPPVYEARVLLAALDYNFHRNRPTSTTSEGKQIFQKTVQQTCKTIQLVRPEI
;
A
#
# COMPACT_ATOMS: atom_id res chain seq x y z
N MET A 1 -46.15 35.88 -43.16
CA MET A 1 -45.69 35.31 -41.88
C MET A 1 -44.78 34.13 -42.18
N HIS A 2 -43.66 34.05 -41.44
CA HIS A 2 -42.68 32.98 -41.32
C HIS A 2 -41.71 32.63 -42.47
N ARG A 3 -40.46 33.04 -42.22
CA ARG A 3 -39.18 32.56 -42.79
C ARG A 3 -38.82 31.19 -42.20
N HIS A 4 -38.25 30.29 -42.99
CA HIS A 4 -37.34 29.21 -42.55
C HIS A 4 -36.38 28.95 -43.73
N PHE A 5 -35.18 29.58 -43.80
CA PHE A 5 -33.90 29.13 -43.22
C PHE A 5 -33.61 27.63 -43.43
N GLY A 6 -33.12 27.27 -44.63
CA GLY A 6 -32.42 26.00 -44.87
C GLY A 6 -30.93 26.17 -44.59
N LEU A 7 -30.49 25.79 -43.39
CA LEU A 7 -29.06 25.65 -43.07
C LEU A 7 -28.52 24.38 -43.70
N ALA A 8 -27.45 24.51 -44.48
CA ALA A 8 -26.62 23.40 -44.93
C ALA A 8 -26.02 22.67 -43.72
N PHE A 9 -26.33 21.39 -43.58
CA PHE A 9 -25.77 20.52 -42.54
C PHE A 9 -24.43 19.98 -43.03
N VAL A 10 -23.33 20.67 -42.69
CA VAL A 10 -21.97 20.17 -42.90
C VAL A 10 -21.71 19.08 -41.86
N THR A 11 -21.53 17.84 -42.30
CA THR A 11 -21.06 16.74 -41.46
C THR A 11 -19.57 16.93 -41.16
N MET A 12 -19.24 17.57 -40.03
CA MET A 12 -17.89 17.52 -39.49
C MET A 12 -17.66 16.13 -38.86
N SER A 13 -16.87 15.29 -39.51
CA SER A 13 -16.30 14.09 -38.89
C SER A 13 -15.38 14.50 -37.74
N ALA A 14 -15.77 14.16 -36.51
CA ALA A 14 -14.97 14.33 -35.32
C ALA A 14 -13.90 13.23 -35.26
N THR A 15 -12.73 13.46 -35.86
CA THR A 15 -11.53 12.69 -35.51
C THR A 15 -11.09 13.10 -34.11
N SER A 16 -11.43 12.26 -33.12
CA SER A 16 -11.05 12.36 -31.72
C SER A 16 -9.55 12.69 -31.56
N THR A 17 -9.28 13.92 -31.13
CA THR A 17 -7.96 14.49 -30.86
C THR A 17 -7.46 14.05 -29.48
N HIS A 18 -7.37 12.75 -29.20
CA HIS A 18 -6.85 12.28 -27.90
C HIS A 18 -5.36 12.65 -27.69
N GLY A 19 -4.58 12.85 -28.76
CA GLY A 19 -3.16 13.22 -28.67
C GLY A 19 -2.88 14.70 -28.46
N LYS A 20 -3.84 15.61 -28.73
CA LYS A 20 -3.60 17.07 -28.61
C LYS A 20 -3.69 17.56 -27.17
N TRP A 21 -4.53 16.93 -26.34
CA TRP A 21 -4.70 17.29 -24.94
C TRP A 21 -3.52 16.85 -24.05
N GLU A 22 -2.88 15.73 -24.37
CA GLU A 22 -1.69 15.26 -23.64
C GLU A 22 -0.46 16.14 -23.90
N ALA A 23 -0.22 16.55 -25.16
CA ALA A 23 0.90 17.40 -25.54
C ALA A 23 0.81 18.83 -24.97
N ALA A 24 -0.42 19.36 -24.83
CA ALA A 24 -0.65 20.67 -24.23
C ALA A 24 -0.39 20.66 -22.72
N ASN A 25 -0.79 19.59 -22.02
CA ASN A 25 -0.54 19.45 -20.59
C ASN A 25 0.96 19.27 -20.29
N THR A 26 1.69 18.47 -21.06
CA THR A 26 3.15 18.30 -20.86
C THR A 26 3.94 19.60 -21.03
N ALA A 27 3.54 20.46 -21.97
CA ALA A 27 4.18 21.76 -22.21
C ALA A 27 3.95 22.80 -21.09
N ILE A 28 2.81 22.70 -20.38
CA ILE A 28 2.49 23.56 -19.23
C ILE A 28 3.36 23.16 -18.02
N TRP A 29 3.54 21.86 -17.79
CA TRP A 29 4.36 21.34 -16.68
C TRP A 29 5.88 21.46 -16.93
N GLU A 30 6.36 21.38 -18.18
CA GLU A 30 7.78 21.55 -18.51
C GLU A 30 8.30 22.98 -18.27
N LYS A 31 7.44 24.00 -18.38
CA LYS A 31 7.82 25.40 -18.14
C LYS A 31 7.94 25.76 -16.65
N GLY A 32 7.38 24.95 -15.74
CA GLY A 32 7.38 25.21 -14.30
C GLY A 32 8.48 24.52 -13.48
N LEU A 33 9.15 23.50 -14.04
CA LEU A 33 10.13 22.68 -13.33
C LEU A 33 11.57 23.14 -13.66
N GLY A 34 12.07 24.11 -12.89
CA GLY A 34 13.36 24.78 -13.07
C GLY A 34 14.64 23.95 -12.82
N SER A 35 14.59 22.62 -12.80
CA SER A 35 15.78 21.77 -12.60
C SER A 35 15.71 20.52 -13.48
N SER A 36 16.78 20.22 -14.23
CA SER A 36 16.88 19.03 -15.10
C SER A 36 16.53 17.77 -14.32
N ARG A 37 17.17 17.57 -13.17
CA ARG A 37 16.98 16.42 -12.28
C ARG A 37 15.52 16.18 -11.89
N SER A 38 14.74 17.25 -11.76
CA SER A 38 13.31 17.17 -11.45
C SER A 38 12.48 16.68 -12.65
N ARG A 39 12.82 17.12 -13.87
CA ARG A 39 12.22 16.63 -15.13
C ARG A 39 12.54 15.16 -15.39
N GLU A 40 13.77 14.72 -15.14
CA GLU A 40 14.13 13.30 -15.27
C GLU A 40 13.38 12.43 -14.27
N SER A 41 13.28 12.83 -12.99
CA SER A 41 12.48 12.11 -12.00
C SER A 41 10.99 12.10 -12.32
N HIS A 42 10.47 13.20 -12.89
CA HIS A 42 9.08 13.31 -13.30
C HIS A 42 8.77 12.39 -14.49
N LYS A 43 9.63 12.36 -15.51
CA LYS A 43 9.49 11.42 -16.63
C LYS A 43 9.53 9.96 -16.18
N ALA A 44 10.49 9.60 -15.33
CA ALA A 44 10.58 8.26 -14.78
C ALA A 44 9.32 7.87 -13.97
N LEU A 45 8.76 8.80 -13.20
CA LEU A 45 7.52 8.57 -12.46
C LEU A 45 6.33 8.36 -13.40
N VAL A 46 6.20 9.20 -14.43
CA VAL A 46 5.15 9.07 -15.46
C VAL A 46 5.25 7.71 -16.16
N ASP A 47 6.44 7.29 -16.55
CA ASP A 47 6.65 5.98 -17.20
C ASP A 47 6.24 4.80 -16.30
N ILE A 48 6.50 4.90 -15.00
CA ILE A 48 6.12 3.86 -14.01
C ILE A 48 4.61 3.87 -13.77
N VAL A 49 4.02 5.04 -13.52
CA VAL A 49 2.59 5.20 -13.18
C VAL A 49 1.70 4.83 -14.37
N PHE A 50 2.10 5.19 -15.60
CA PHE A 50 1.34 4.90 -16.81
C PHE A 50 1.74 3.59 -17.50
N ASN A 51 2.55 2.75 -16.85
CA ASN A 51 2.88 1.44 -17.38
C ASN A 51 1.61 0.57 -17.47
N LYS A 52 1.14 0.32 -18.69
CA LYS A 52 -0.09 -0.45 -18.97
C LYS A 52 -0.09 -1.86 -18.38
N ARG A 53 1.08 -2.51 -18.32
CA ARG A 53 1.21 -3.84 -17.72
C ARG A 53 1.09 -3.75 -16.19
N TRP A 54 1.72 -2.73 -15.59
CA TRP A 54 1.61 -2.48 -14.15
C TRP A 54 0.18 -2.12 -13.73
N LEU A 55 -0.50 -1.21 -14.43
CA LEU A 55 -1.89 -0.83 -14.15
C LEU A 55 -2.85 -2.02 -14.23
N LYS A 56 -2.58 -2.98 -15.14
CA LYS A 56 -3.35 -4.22 -15.23
C LYS A 56 -3.18 -5.09 -13.97
N ASP A 57 -2.00 -5.10 -13.35
CA ASP A 57 -1.71 -5.97 -12.19
C ASP A 57 -1.87 -5.26 -10.84
N VAL A 58 -1.97 -3.92 -10.81
CA VAL A 58 -1.99 -3.13 -9.56
C VAL A 58 -3.13 -3.53 -8.63
N HIS A 59 -4.30 -3.87 -9.16
CA HIS A 59 -5.47 -4.30 -8.39
C HIS A 59 -5.26 -5.61 -7.62
N LYS A 60 -4.29 -6.44 -8.05
CA LYS A 60 -3.88 -7.65 -7.31
C LYS A 60 -3.17 -7.29 -6.02
N TYR A 61 -2.40 -6.20 -6.03
CA TYR A 61 -1.62 -5.72 -4.89
C TYR A 61 -2.40 -4.73 -4.00
N LEU A 62 -3.41 -4.03 -4.53
CA LEU A 62 -4.24 -3.11 -3.73
C LEU A 62 -4.98 -3.81 -2.58
N ARG A 63 -5.29 -5.10 -2.72
CA ARG A 63 -5.68 -5.94 -1.58
C ARG A 63 -4.42 -6.41 -0.86
N PHE A 64 -3.70 -5.50 -0.23
CA PHE A 64 -2.72 -5.87 0.79
C PHE A 64 -3.46 -6.60 1.90
N ARG A 65 -3.54 -7.93 1.79
CA ARG A 65 -3.92 -8.78 2.90
C ARG A 65 -2.70 -8.80 3.81
N SER A 66 -2.67 -7.87 4.77
CA SER A 66 -1.71 -7.96 5.86
C SER A 66 -1.87 -9.34 6.49
N THR A 67 -0.82 -10.16 6.43
CA THR A 67 -0.76 -11.45 7.12
C THR A 67 -0.41 -11.30 8.59
N ALA A 68 -0.31 -10.06 9.09
CA ALA A 68 0.10 -9.77 10.47
C ALA A 68 -0.76 -10.50 11.50
N ASP A 69 -2.08 -10.57 11.29
CA ASP A 69 -2.98 -11.27 12.22
C ASP A 69 -2.72 -12.79 12.22
N LEU A 70 -2.50 -13.36 11.03
CA LEU A 70 -2.21 -14.79 10.86
C LEU A 70 -0.84 -15.15 11.45
N GLU A 71 0.17 -14.32 11.22
CA GLU A 71 1.52 -14.48 11.76
C GLU A 71 1.53 -14.35 13.29
N SER A 72 0.75 -13.40 13.84
CA SER A 72 0.59 -13.22 15.28
C SER A 72 -0.06 -14.45 15.93
N PHE A 73 -1.12 -15.00 15.32
CA PHE A 73 -1.73 -16.24 15.79
C PHE A 73 -0.76 -17.43 15.71
N GLN A 74 -0.02 -17.56 14.60
CA GLN A 74 0.96 -18.63 14.43
C GLN A 74 2.08 -18.56 15.49
N ASN A 75 2.47 -17.37 15.93
CA ASN A 75 3.43 -17.19 17.02
C ASN A 75 2.88 -17.72 18.36
N HIS A 76 1.60 -17.49 18.67
CA HIS A 76 0.97 -18.08 19.86
C HIS A 76 0.94 -19.60 19.76
N VAL A 77 0.57 -20.17 18.61
CA VAL A 77 0.62 -21.63 18.40
C VAL A 77 2.02 -22.18 18.67
N LEU A 78 3.08 -21.49 18.23
CA LEU A 78 4.46 -21.94 18.46
C LEU A 78 4.91 -21.88 19.92
N MET A 79 4.34 -20.99 20.74
CA MET A 79 4.60 -20.95 22.18
C MET A 79 4.07 -22.19 22.89
N TYR A 80 2.86 -22.63 22.54
CA TYR A 80 2.21 -23.78 23.19
C TYR A 80 2.56 -25.11 22.52
N ALA A 81 2.77 -25.13 21.21
CA ALA A 81 3.07 -26.31 20.40
C ALA A 81 4.29 -26.04 19.51
N SER A 82 5.48 -26.03 20.12
CA SER A 82 6.73 -25.80 19.38
C SER A 82 6.97 -26.89 18.34
N LYS A 83 7.50 -26.52 17.15
CA LYS A 83 7.82 -27.45 16.06
C LYS A 83 8.86 -28.52 16.39
N ARG A 84 9.62 -28.35 17.48
CA ARG A 84 10.74 -29.23 17.84
C ARG A 84 10.31 -30.45 18.66
N PHE A 85 9.08 -30.46 19.16
CA PHE A 85 8.55 -31.56 19.96
C PHE A 85 7.50 -32.32 19.17
N ALA A 86 7.58 -33.65 19.21
CA ALA A 86 6.53 -34.51 18.68
C ALA A 86 5.41 -34.62 19.72
N PHE A 87 4.20 -34.23 19.33
CA PHE A 87 3.01 -34.36 20.15
C PHE A 87 2.10 -35.43 19.56
N THR A 88 1.41 -36.19 20.42
CA THR A 88 0.29 -37.01 19.97
C THR A 88 -0.86 -36.10 19.50
N PRO A 89 -1.65 -36.52 18.49
CA PRO A 89 -2.73 -35.71 17.93
C PRO A 89 -3.65 -35.03 18.96
N PRO A 90 -4.20 -35.73 19.98
CA PRO A 90 -5.10 -35.09 20.95
C PRO A 90 -4.41 -34.03 21.81
N VAL A 91 -3.12 -34.22 22.11
CA VAL A 91 -2.33 -33.25 22.89
C VAL A 91 -2.03 -32.01 22.05
N TYR A 92 -1.74 -32.18 20.77
CA TYR A 92 -1.53 -31.08 19.85
C TYR A 92 -2.81 -30.24 19.67
N GLU A 93 -3.96 -30.89 19.47
CA GLU A 93 -5.25 -30.22 19.36
C GLU A 93 -5.58 -29.38 20.60
N ALA A 94 -5.43 -29.94 21.80
CA ALA A 94 -5.66 -29.21 23.04
C ALA A 94 -4.74 -27.96 23.17
N ARG A 95 -3.47 -28.07 22.75
CA ARG A 95 -2.51 -26.95 22.78
C ARG A 95 -2.87 -25.86 21.76
N VAL A 96 -3.34 -26.24 20.57
CA VAL A 96 -3.79 -25.28 19.55
C VAL A 96 -5.05 -24.55 20.01
N LEU A 97 -6.00 -25.25 20.64
CA LEU A 97 -7.19 -24.64 21.23
C LEU A 97 -6.82 -23.64 22.34
N LEU A 98 -5.89 -24.00 23.21
CA LEU A 98 -5.38 -23.09 24.25
C LEU A 98 -4.73 -21.84 23.64
N ALA A 99 -3.91 -22.00 22.60
CA ALA A 99 -3.29 -20.89 21.89
C ALA A 99 -4.33 -19.94 21.25
N ALA A 100 -5.44 -20.49 20.73
CA ALA A 100 -6.53 -19.70 20.17
C ALA A 100 -7.28 -18.89 21.23
N LEU A 101 -7.54 -19.47 22.41
CA LEU A 101 -8.13 -18.76 23.53
C LEU A 101 -7.24 -17.59 23.98
N ASP A 102 -5.94 -17.85 24.12
CA ASP A 102 -4.96 -16.84 24.51
C ASP A 102 -4.84 -15.71 23.47
N TYR A 103 -4.80 -16.06 22.18
CA TYR A 103 -4.74 -15.07 21.11
C TYR A 103 -6.00 -14.19 21.06
N ASN A 104 -7.17 -14.79 21.22
CA ASN A 104 -8.44 -14.05 21.22
C ASN A 104 -8.52 -13.06 22.38
N PHE A 105 -7.95 -13.39 23.54
CA PHE A 105 -7.85 -12.49 24.67
C PHE A 105 -6.90 -11.31 24.39
N HIS A 106 -5.78 -11.55 23.70
CA HIS A 106 -4.76 -10.53 23.44
C HIS A 106 -5.02 -9.65 22.20
N ARG A 107 -5.82 -10.12 21.22
CA ARG A 107 -6.05 -9.44 19.93
C ARG A 107 -6.57 -8.01 20.07
N ASN A 108 -7.43 -7.75 21.06
CA ASN A 108 -8.06 -6.44 21.27
C ASN A 108 -7.47 -5.68 22.46
N ARG A 109 -6.26 -6.04 22.91
CA ARG A 109 -5.61 -5.36 24.04
C ARG A 109 -5.36 -3.89 23.66
N PRO A 110 -5.83 -2.92 24.47
CA PRO A 110 -5.57 -1.52 24.19
C PRO A 110 -4.07 -1.27 24.20
N THR A 111 -3.60 -0.43 23.26
CA THR A 111 -2.21 0.03 23.23
C THR A 111 -1.87 0.70 24.54
N SER A 112 -0.75 0.33 25.16
CA SER A 112 -0.31 0.95 26.41
C SER A 112 -0.09 2.44 26.19
N THR A 113 -0.75 3.26 27.00
CA THR A 113 -0.60 4.72 26.99
C THR A 113 0.23 5.18 28.17
N THR A 114 1.06 6.20 27.97
CA THR A 114 1.71 6.95 29.05
C THR A 114 0.65 7.65 29.91
N SER A 115 1.00 8.10 31.11
CA SER A 115 0.15 8.96 31.96
C SER A 115 -0.41 10.20 31.24
N GLU A 116 0.31 10.68 30.22
CA GLU A 116 -0.07 11.81 29.35
C GLU A 116 -0.96 11.40 28.16
N GLY A 117 -1.41 10.14 28.09
CA GLY A 117 -2.30 9.63 27.04
C GLY A 117 -1.63 9.31 25.70
N LYS A 118 -0.32 9.55 25.55
CA LYS A 118 0.44 9.19 24.34
C LYS A 118 0.66 7.68 24.26
N GLN A 119 0.45 7.08 23.08
CA GLN A 119 0.71 5.66 22.87
C GLN A 119 2.21 5.35 22.99
N ILE A 120 2.54 4.31 23.76
CA ILE A 120 3.90 3.82 23.94
C ILE A 120 4.15 2.73 22.89
N PHE A 121 5.04 3.01 21.95
CA PHE A 121 5.56 2.00 21.02
C PHE A 121 6.86 1.42 21.56
N GLN A 122 6.80 0.22 22.15
CA GLN A 122 8.02 -0.49 22.52
C GLN A 122 8.61 -1.16 21.27
N LYS A 123 9.83 -0.75 20.89
CA LYS A 123 10.60 -1.43 19.86
C LYS A 123 11.38 -2.56 20.50
N THR A 124 10.97 -3.80 20.28
CA THR A 124 11.82 -4.96 20.60
C THR A 124 12.89 -5.07 19.52
N VAL A 125 14.06 -4.47 19.78
CA VAL A 125 15.24 -4.69 18.93
C VAL A 125 15.76 -6.09 19.22
N GLN A 126 15.72 -6.98 18.23
CA GLN A 126 16.41 -8.26 18.32
C GLN A 126 17.92 -7.98 18.35
N GLN A 127 18.62 -8.53 19.35
CA GLN A 127 20.05 -8.28 19.59
C GLN A 127 20.97 -8.68 18.42
N THR A 128 20.46 -9.41 17.42
CA THR A 128 21.16 -9.78 16.18
C THR A 128 21.15 -8.70 15.11
N CYS A 129 20.31 -7.67 15.19
CA CYS A 129 20.32 -6.53 14.27
C CYS A 129 21.27 -5.43 14.77
N LYS A 130 22.58 -5.72 14.79
CA LYS A 130 23.60 -4.66 14.76
C LYS A 130 23.88 -4.34 13.30
N THR A 131 23.77 -3.06 12.93
CA THR A 131 23.82 -2.49 11.57
C THR A 131 22.42 -2.52 10.93
N ILE A 132 21.66 -1.42 10.90
CA ILE A 132 21.87 -0.25 10.03
C ILE A 132 21.45 1.02 10.79
N GLN A 133 22.32 2.02 10.78
CA GLN A 133 22.09 3.35 11.33
C GLN A 133 20.95 4.07 10.59
N LEU A 134 20.06 4.74 11.32
CA LEU A 134 19.37 5.93 10.81
C LEU A 134 19.26 6.96 11.94
N VAL A 135 20.26 7.85 12.00
CA VAL A 135 20.10 9.17 12.61
C VAL A 135 19.07 9.90 11.76
N ARG A 136 17.90 10.19 12.33
CA ARG A 136 16.93 11.09 11.70
C ARG A 136 17.19 12.49 12.26
N PRO A 137 17.67 13.46 11.47
CA PRO A 137 17.74 14.83 11.94
C PRO A 137 16.31 15.40 12.09
N GLU A 138 16.10 16.09 13.20
CA GLU A 138 14.90 16.89 13.47
C GLU A 138 14.82 18.04 12.46
N ILE A 139 13.65 18.23 11.84
CA ILE A 139 13.24 19.49 11.20
C ILE A 139 12.10 20.04 12.03
#